data_AF-A0A5D4GP44-F1
#
_entry.id   AF-A0A5D4GP44-F1
#
_cell.length_a   1.000
_cell.length_b   1.000
_cell.length_c   1.000
_cell.angle_alpha   90.00
_cell.angle_beta   90.00
_cell.angle_gamma   90.00
#
_symmetry.space_group_name_H-M   'P 1'
#
loop_
_entity.id
_entity.type
_entity.pdbx_description
1 polymer ?
#
loop_
_entity_poly.entity_id
_entity_poly.type
_entity_poly.pdbx_seq_one_letter_code
_entity_poly.pdbx_strand_id
1 'polypeptide(L)'
;MTGALAVFDLGKTNSKMFVFSPEGALLDERRTKPVWKDFRGRSVLDDDALFSWMNRELAEVVAAHGVTGLMISAHGCAFALVRGRELLHPILDYEQEIPAAVAAEIDPLLPDFSESYTPWLPLGFSIARHIHWLEVEEPDAFAATESILCFPQYWVWRFTGRPLAEWSYLGAHNQLWAPLKRDFSSLVDRMGWRKLFPEIAPAGSVVGTTEITLADGSSRTLAVHNGVHDSNAALAYYRMTGLSGFTLVSTGTWVIIINLDCPLDALDGERDMIANVTVNGEPAPSLRFMGGREYDLISNGWDRPIGRDAVERVMARGIFAMPSWSAGGPFPETTGEIVGGSVEGEERAAVAALYVAMMTDLSLDLIRSDNLLIIDGGLAKIDLFTAMLAQLRPSQAVVRSTMSEGSATGAAALAFKAQGLSPFADETLPVTASTIAGLETYRDRWRAMAEGRRQAARMPREAAR
;
A
#
# COMPACT_ATOMS: atom_id res chain seq x y z
N MET A 1 17.45 18.36 -21.86
CA MET A 1 18.38 17.37 -21.27
C MET A 1 17.69 16.79 -20.06
N THR A 2 17.60 15.48 -19.98
CA THR A 2 17.09 14.75 -18.81
C THR A 2 18.13 14.84 -17.70
N GLY A 3 17.82 15.55 -16.62
CA GLY A 3 18.69 15.70 -15.46
C GLY A 3 18.22 14.85 -14.28
N ALA A 4 18.83 15.03 -13.12
CA ALA A 4 18.45 14.31 -11.90
C ALA A 4 16.98 14.59 -11.53
N LEU A 5 16.34 13.60 -10.91
CA LEU A 5 14.93 13.63 -10.51
C LEU A 5 14.83 13.55 -8.98
N ALA A 6 14.14 14.51 -8.36
CA ALA A 6 13.74 14.41 -6.98
C ALA A 6 12.41 13.65 -6.87
N VAL A 7 12.34 12.66 -5.99
CA VAL A 7 11.14 11.89 -5.68
C VAL A 7 10.81 12.02 -4.22
N PHE A 8 9.66 12.60 -3.90
CA PHE A 8 9.10 12.50 -2.56
C PHE A 8 8.29 11.22 -2.44
N ASP A 9 8.56 10.44 -1.39
CA ASP A 9 7.77 9.28 -1.00
C ASP A 9 7.16 9.55 0.38
N LEU A 10 5.89 9.94 0.37
CA LEU A 10 5.19 10.51 1.52
C LEU A 10 4.36 9.42 2.21
N GLY A 11 4.97 8.73 3.17
CA GLY A 11 4.30 7.75 4.02
C GLY A 11 3.62 8.38 5.24
N LYS A 12 2.69 7.65 5.86
CA LYS A 12 1.88 8.12 7.02
C LYS A 12 2.73 8.52 8.23
N THR A 13 3.83 7.81 8.48
CA THR A 13 4.67 7.97 9.67
C THR A 13 6.11 8.42 9.35
N ASN A 14 6.50 8.33 8.09
CA ASN A 14 7.83 8.68 7.60
C ASN A 14 7.72 9.18 6.16
N SER A 15 8.20 10.39 5.93
CA SER A 15 8.26 11.01 4.61
C SER A 15 9.72 11.09 4.17
N LYS A 16 10.00 10.64 2.96
CA LYS A 16 11.35 10.59 2.42
C LYS A 16 11.44 11.40 1.13
N MET A 17 12.64 11.86 0.81
CA MET A 17 12.98 12.40 -0.50
C MET A 17 14.22 11.65 -0.99
N PHE A 18 14.19 11.24 -2.25
CA PHE A 18 15.32 10.62 -2.94
C PHE A 18 15.68 11.43 -4.17
N VAL A 19 16.96 11.43 -4.53
CA VAL A 19 17.43 12.03 -5.78
C VAL A 19 18.03 10.94 -6.64
N PHE A 20 17.49 10.74 -7.84
CA PHE A 20 17.98 9.75 -8.80
C PHE A 20 18.68 10.43 -9.97
N SER A 21 19.84 9.91 -10.37
CA SER A 21 20.48 10.30 -11.63
C SER A 21 19.69 9.76 -12.84
N PRO A 22 19.89 10.31 -14.05
CA PRO A 22 19.31 9.75 -15.28
C PRO A 22 19.69 8.29 -15.54
N GLU A 23 20.80 7.82 -14.97
CA GLU A 23 21.30 6.44 -15.01
C GLU A 23 20.71 5.56 -13.89
N GLY A 24 19.81 6.10 -13.06
CA GLY A 24 19.12 5.35 -12.01
C GLY A 24 19.89 5.24 -10.70
N ALA A 25 21.06 5.87 -10.58
CA ALA A 25 21.84 5.87 -9.34
C ALA A 25 21.20 6.77 -8.29
N LEU A 26 21.16 6.31 -7.03
CA LEU A 26 20.75 7.13 -5.90
C LEU A 26 21.86 8.14 -5.54
N LEU A 27 21.57 9.43 -5.70
CA LEU A 27 22.50 10.53 -5.45
C LEU A 27 22.35 11.13 -4.05
N ASP A 28 21.12 11.15 -3.52
CA ASP A 28 20.85 11.76 -2.24
C ASP A 28 19.57 11.24 -1.58
N GLU A 29 19.49 11.38 -0.26
CA GLU A 29 18.32 11.01 0.54
C GLU A 29 18.06 11.99 1.70
N ARG A 30 16.78 12.30 1.96
CA ARG A 30 16.31 13.07 3.11
C ARG A 30 15.12 12.39 3.76
N ARG A 31 14.92 12.64 5.06
CA ARG A 31 13.78 12.10 5.82
C ARG A 31 13.20 13.13 6.77
N THR A 32 11.90 13.05 6.97
CA THR A 32 11.18 13.77 8.02
C THR A 32 10.03 12.92 8.53
N LYS A 33 9.37 13.37 9.61
CA LYS A 33 8.13 12.78 10.10
C LYS A 33 6.99 13.77 9.84
N PRO A 34 5.89 13.35 9.17
CA PRO A 34 4.71 14.18 9.08
C PRO A 34 4.16 14.45 10.48
N VAL A 35 3.68 15.66 10.70
CA VAL A 35 3.06 16.07 11.97
C VAL A 35 1.55 16.03 11.80
N TRP A 36 0.88 15.31 12.68
CA TRP A 36 -0.59 15.26 12.77
C TRP A 36 -1.02 16.11 13.96
N LYS A 37 -1.90 17.10 13.72
CA LYS A 37 -2.34 18.09 14.69
C LYS A 37 -3.85 18.04 14.88
N ASP A 38 -4.32 18.49 16.04
CA ASP A 38 -5.75 18.70 16.27
C ASP A 38 -6.26 19.88 15.44
N PHE A 39 -7.39 19.67 14.79
CA PHE A 39 -8.16 20.69 14.10
C PHE A 39 -9.64 20.42 14.37
N ARG A 40 -10.21 21.20 15.30
CA ARG A 40 -11.63 21.13 15.69
C ARG A 40 -12.03 19.72 16.18
N GLY A 41 -11.16 19.04 16.93
CA GLY A 41 -11.42 17.69 17.43
C GLY A 41 -11.15 16.56 16.44
N ARG A 42 -10.57 16.87 15.27
CA ARG A 42 -10.12 15.90 14.26
C ARG A 42 -8.61 15.99 14.09
N SER A 43 -7.95 14.85 13.93
CA SER A 43 -6.54 14.75 13.54
C SER A 43 -6.39 15.12 12.07
N VAL A 44 -5.52 16.08 11.77
CA VAL A 44 -5.22 16.51 10.40
C VAL A 44 -3.72 16.67 10.19
N LEU A 45 -3.27 16.53 8.95
CA LEU A 45 -1.89 16.76 8.58
C LEU A 45 -1.53 18.25 8.76
N ASP A 46 -0.35 18.52 9.33
CA ASP A 46 0.28 19.83 9.21
C ASP A 46 0.95 19.98 7.84
N ASP A 47 0.10 20.17 6.82
CA ASP A 47 0.52 20.16 5.42
C ASP A 47 1.47 21.32 5.09
N ASP A 48 1.36 22.46 5.75
CA ASP A 48 2.29 23.58 5.60
C ASP A 48 3.69 23.28 6.14
N ALA A 49 3.79 22.55 7.26
CA ALA A 49 5.07 22.12 7.80
C ALA A 49 5.75 21.12 6.85
N LEU A 50 4.98 20.17 6.31
CA LEU A 50 5.50 19.21 5.34
C LEU A 50 5.88 19.91 4.01
N PHE A 51 5.06 20.82 3.50
CA PHE A 51 5.37 21.58 2.28
C PHE A 51 6.61 22.46 2.44
N SER A 52 6.78 23.08 3.61
CA SER A 52 7.95 23.88 3.92
C SER A 52 9.22 23.02 3.95
N TRP A 53 9.15 21.80 4.50
CA TRP A 53 10.24 20.84 4.40
C TRP A 53 10.52 20.47 2.93
N MET A 54 9.50 20.08 2.16
CA MET A 54 9.67 19.73 0.73
C MET A 54 10.37 20.84 -0.06
N ASN A 55 9.96 22.10 0.08
CA ASN A 55 10.57 23.23 -0.64
C ASN A 55 12.03 23.47 -0.24
N ARG A 56 12.36 23.37 1.06
CA ARG A 56 13.75 23.54 1.51
C ARG A 56 14.65 22.42 0.99
N GLU A 57 14.25 21.17 1.17
CA GLU A 57 15.05 20.03 0.72
C GLU A 57 15.23 20.06 -0.81
N LEU A 58 14.17 20.43 -1.55
CA LEU A 58 14.22 20.57 -2.99
C LEU A 58 15.21 21.66 -3.44
N ALA A 59 15.23 22.82 -2.77
CA ALA A 59 16.20 23.87 -3.06
C ALA A 59 17.65 23.41 -2.83
N GLU A 60 17.90 22.67 -1.75
CA GLU A 60 19.24 22.12 -1.47
C GLU A 60 19.69 21.12 -2.54
N VAL A 61 18.84 20.18 -2.94
CA VAL A 61 19.24 19.16 -3.92
C VAL A 61 19.27 19.68 -5.35
N VAL A 62 18.49 20.72 -5.69
CA VAL A 62 18.63 21.43 -6.96
C VAL A 62 20.01 22.08 -7.06
N ALA A 63 20.48 22.72 -5.98
CA ALA A 63 21.80 23.33 -5.96
C ALA A 63 22.93 22.28 -6.00
N ALA A 64 22.77 21.16 -5.28
CA ALA A 64 23.81 20.13 -5.16
C ALA A 64 23.90 19.20 -6.39
N HIS A 65 22.77 18.79 -6.95
CA HIS A 65 22.70 17.71 -7.95
C HIS A 65 22.12 18.16 -9.30
N GLY A 66 21.76 19.44 -9.44
CA GLY A 66 21.16 19.96 -10.67
C GLY A 66 19.84 19.27 -11.01
N VAL A 67 19.02 18.98 -9.99
CA VAL A 67 17.70 18.38 -10.17
C VAL A 67 16.89 19.19 -11.19
N THR A 68 16.24 18.49 -12.12
CA THR A 68 15.44 19.08 -13.21
C THR A 68 13.98 18.67 -13.18
N GLY A 69 13.63 17.66 -12.38
CA GLY A 69 12.28 17.13 -12.28
C GLY A 69 11.89 16.77 -10.85
N LEU A 70 10.58 16.75 -10.62
CA LEU A 70 9.93 16.43 -9.35
C LEU A 70 8.85 15.37 -9.59
N MET A 71 8.88 14.29 -8.81
CA MET A 71 7.88 13.24 -8.79
C MET A 71 7.42 12.97 -7.35
N ILE A 72 6.18 12.52 -7.18
CA ILE A 72 5.56 12.30 -5.87
C ILE A 72 4.90 10.93 -5.83
N SER A 73 5.30 10.13 -4.85
CA SER A 73 4.63 8.92 -4.38
C SER A 73 4.05 9.21 -3.00
N ALA A 74 2.86 8.68 -2.71
CA ALA A 74 2.30 8.84 -1.37
C ALA A 74 1.39 7.67 -0.97
N HIS A 75 1.21 7.52 0.35
CA HIS A 75 0.28 6.55 0.92
C HIS A 75 -1.17 6.80 0.49
N GLY A 76 -1.97 5.73 0.50
CA GLY A 76 -3.41 5.77 0.20
C GLY A 76 -4.26 6.51 1.24
N CYS A 77 -5.57 6.54 1.01
CA CYS A 77 -6.58 6.98 1.97
C CYS A 77 -6.57 8.47 2.37
N ALA A 78 -5.94 9.35 1.59
CA ALA A 78 -5.95 10.79 1.86
C ALA A 78 -6.40 11.60 0.64
N PHE A 79 -7.09 12.72 0.89
CA PHE A 79 -7.61 13.61 -0.15
C PHE A 79 -7.64 15.06 0.33
N ALA A 80 -7.74 15.98 -0.63
CA ALA A 80 -7.85 17.41 -0.42
C ALA A 80 -9.10 17.97 -1.09
N LEU A 81 -9.78 18.91 -0.43
CA LEU A 81 -10.82 19.75 -1.01
C LEU A 81 -10.19 21.08 -1.41
N VAL A 82 -10.21 21.44 -2.70
CA VAL A 82 -9.53 22.66 -3.19
C VAL A 82 -10.43 23.55 -4.03
N ARG A 83 -10.10 24.84 -4.04
CA ARG A 83 -10.65 25.88 -4.92
C ARG A 83 -9.54 26.81 -5.38
N GLY A 84 -9.31 26.94 -6.68
CA GLY A 84 -8.18 27.71 -7.20
C GLY A 84 -6.83 27.27 -6.60
N ARG A 85 -6.22 28.11 -5.76
CA ARG A 85 -4.96 27.84 -5.02
C ARG A 85 -5.17 27.64 -3.51
N GLU A 86 -6.41 27.51 -3.06
CA GLU A 86 -6.80 27.40 -1.66
C GLU A 86 -7.13 25.95 -1.30
N LEU A 87 -6.57 25.48 -0.17
CA LEU A 87 -7.00 24.26 0.51
C LEU A 87 -8.16 24.61 1.45
N LEU A 88 -9.32 23.99 1.24
CA LEU A 88 -10.56 24.36 1.95
C LEU A 88 -10.72 23.67 3.30
N HIS A 89 -10.05 22.52 3.49
CA HIS A 89 -9.97 21.81 4.76
C HIS A 89 -8.61 21.11 4.88
N PRO A 90 -7.92 21.15 6.04
CA PRO A 90 -6.69 20.40 6.25
C PRO A 90 -6.85 18.90 5.96
N ILE A 91 -5.80 18.23 5.49
CA ILE A 91 -5.90 16.81 5.08
C ILE A 91 -6.24 15.94 6.30
N LEU A 92 -7.37 15.23 6.26
CA LEU A 92 -7.80 14.34 7.34
C LEU A 92 -6.82 13.16 7.53
N ASP A 93 -6.61 12.78 8.78
CA ASP A 93 -6.00 11.49 9.11
C ASP A 93 -7.00 10.35 8.84
N TYR A 94 -6.64 9.41 7.97
CA TYR A 94 -7.48 8.26 7.62
C TYR A 94 -7.67 7.27 8.77
N GLU A 95 -6.88 7.35 9.85
CA GLU A 95 -7.02 6.46 11.02
C GLU A 95 -8.16 6.89 11.97
N GLN A 96 -9.05 7.78 11.50
CA GLN A 96 -10.21 8.28 12.24
C GLN A 96 -11.51 7.63 11.77
N GLU A 97 -12.34 7.25 12.73
CA GLU A 97 -13.71 6.82 12.44
C GLU A 97 -14.60 8.02 12.15
N ILE A 98 -15.52 7.84 11.19
CA ILE A 98 -16.54 8.85 10.92
C ILE A 98 -17.66 8.75 11.99
N PRO A 99 -18.38 9.83 12.31
CA PRO A 99 -19.49 9.78 13.25
C PRO A 99 -20.53 8.74 12.83
N ALA A 100 -21.08 8.00 13.80
CA ALA A 100 -22.04 6.92 13.52
C ALA A 100 -23.29 7.39 12.74
N ALA A 101 -23.73 8.63 12.95
CA ALA A 101 -24.83 9.22 12.21
C ALA A 101 -24.48 9.41 10.71
N VAL A 102 -23.26 9.88 10.42
CA VAL A 102 -22.74 10.04 9.05
C VAL A 102 -22.54 8.66 8.40
N ALA A 103 -22.00 7.69 9.14
CA ALA A 103 -21.85 6.31 8.66
C ALA A 103 -23.19 5.70 8.24
N ALA A 104 -24.25 5.92 9.04
CA ALA A 104 -25.59 5.43 8.73
C ALA A 104 -26.19 6.00 7.43
N GLU A 105 -25.67 7.14 6.95
CA GLU A 105 -26.07 7.76 5.68
C GLU A 105 -25.28 7.20 4.49
N ILE A 106 -23.94 7.12 4.60
CA ILE A 106 -23.09 6.69 3.47
C ILE A 106 -22.98 5.18 3.31
N ASP A 107 -22.93 4.42 4.41
CA ASP A 107 -22.65 2.98 4.33
C ASP A 107 -23.70 2.20 3.49
N PRO A 108 -25.01 2.51 3.56
CA PRO A 108 -26.01 1.90 2.67
C PRO A 108 -25.90 2.31 1.20
N LEU A 109 -25.18 3.40 0.90
CA LEU A 109 -24.99 3.94 -0.45
C LEU A 109 -23.72 3.43 -1.11
N LEU A 110 -22.83 2.76 -0.36
CA LEU A 110 -21.59 2.21 -0.89
C LEU A 110 -21.89 1.22 -2.03
N PRO A 111 -21.02 1.16 -3.05
CA PRO A 111 -21.21 0.25 -4.17
C PRO A 111 -21.09 -1.20 -3.70
N ASP A 112 -21.80 -2.10 -4.37
CA ASP A 112 -21.65 -3.54 -4.13
C ASP A 112 -20.19 -3.96 -4.33
N PHE A 113 -19.76 -4.99 -3.58
CA PHE A 113 -18.41 -5.55 -3.72
C PHE A 113 -18.13 -5.97 -5.17
N SER A 114 -19.11 -6.52 -5.89
CA SER A 114 -18.94 -6.91 -7.30
C SER A 114 -18.72 -5.74 -8.27
N GLU A 115 -19.05 -4.51 -7.87
CA GLU A 115 -18.80 -3.32 -8.69
C GLU A 115 -17.39 -2.74 -8.43
N SER A 116 -17.04 -2.53 -7.16
CA SER A 116 -15.82 -1.82 -6.76
C SER A 116 -14.67 -2.75 -6.37
N TYR A 117 -14.96 -4.03 -6.12
CA TYR A 117 -14.06 -5.01 -5.52
C TYR A 117 -13.37 -4.48 -4.26
N THR A 118 -14.08 -3.68 -3.50
CA THR A 118 -13.63 -3.13 -2.22
C THR A 118 -14.70 -3.44 -1.17
N PRO A 119 -14.38 -4.18 -0.10
CA PRO A 119 -15.35 -4.45 0.96
C PRO A 119 -15.66 -3.16 1.73
N TRP A 120 -16.61 -3.23 2.66
CA TRP A 120 -16.72 -2.19 3.67
C TRP A 120 -15.44 -2.14 4.49
N LEU A 121 -14.89 -0.94 4.68
CA LEU A 121 -13.66 -0.71 5.43
C LEU A 121 -13.94 0.28 6.57
N PRO A 122 -13.41 0.03 7.79
CA PRO A 122 -13.57 0.95 8.91
C PRO A 122 -12.71 2.22 8.72
N LEU A 123 -12.88 3.20 9.60
CA LEU A 123 -12.12 4.45 9.58
C LEU A 123 -12.21 5.18 8.22
N GLY A 124 -11.17 5.90 7.84
CA GLY A 124 -10.99 6.52 6.52
C GLY A 124 -10.30 5.62 5.50
N PHE A 125 -10.27 4.29 5.69
CA PHE A 125 -9.60 3.38 4.76
C PHE A 125 -10.23 3.34 3.36
N SER A 126 -11.45 3.87 3.23
CA SER A 126 -12.06 4.30 1.98
C SER A 126 -12.30 5.81 2.04
N ILE A 127 -11.66 6.59 1.16
CA ILE A 127 -11.84 8.06 1.19
C ILE A 127 -13.28 8.47 0.88
N ALA A 128 -14.09 7.63 0.25
CA ALA A 128 -15.51 7.95 0.03
C ALA A 128 -16.26 8.23 1.35
N ARG A 129 -15.96 7.48 2.42
CA ARG A 129 -16.56 7.70 3.75
C ARG A 129 -16.12 9.04 4.34
N HIS A 130 -14.84 9.40 4.21
CA HIS A 130 -14.33 10.69 4.71
C HIS A 130 -14.73 11.89 3.84
N ILE A 131 -14.90 11.72 2.52
CA ILE A 131 -15.46 12.75 1.64
C ILE A 131 -16.87 13.09 2.10
N HIS A 132 -17.72 12.08 2.32
CA HIS A 132 -19.07 12.31 2.84
C HIS A 132 -19.07 12.90 4.25
N TRP A 133 -18.13 12.51 5.11
CA TRP A 133 -17.99 13.13 6.42
C TRP A 133 -17.75 14.64 6.33
N LEU A 134 -16.84 15.09 5.46
CA LEU A 134 -16.62 16.52 5.23
C LEU A 134 -17.80 17.21 4.53
N GLU A 135 -18.51 16.51 3.65
CA GLU A 135 -19.74 17.03 3.02
C GLU A 135 -20.82 17.37 4.06
N VAL A 136 -20.97 16.53 5.10
CA VAL A 136 -21.95 16.73 6.17
C VAL A 136 -21.48 17.75 7.22
N GLU A 137 -20.23 17.65 7.69
CA GLU A 137 -19.75 18.48 8.81
C GLU A 137 -19.15 19.83 8.40
N GLU A 138 -18.67 19.96 7.16
CA GLU A 138 -18.08 21.20 6.63
C GLU A 138 -18.79 21.61 5.31
N PRO A 139 -20.12 21.78 5.32
CA PRO A 139 -20.92 21.93 4.10
C PRO A 139 -20.54 23.17 3.27
N ASP A 140 -20.14 24.26 3.92
CA ASP A 140 -19.68 25.47 3.22
C ASP A 140 -18.37 25.24 2.46
N ALA A 141 -17.42 24.51 3.07
CA ALA A 141 -16.15 24.13 2.44
C ALA A 141 -16.40 23.14 1.28
N PHE A 142 -17.28 22.16 1.50
CA PHE A 142 -17.63 21.20 0.46
C PHE A 142 -18.34 21.86 -0.72
N ALA A 143 -19.31 22.75 -0.47
CA ALA A 143 -20.00 23.50 -1.51
C ALA A 143 -19.09 24.43 -2.32
N ALA A 144 -18.03 24.96 -1.68
CA ALA A 144 -17.00 25.77 -2.33
C ALA A 144 -15.96 24.96 -3.13
N THR A 145 -15.97 23.63 -3.01
CA THR A 145 -14.95 22.77 -3.63
C THR A 145 -15.09 22.76 -5.16
N GLU A 146 -14.00 23.09 -5.84
CA GLU A 146 -13.89 22.93 -7.30
C GLU A 146 -13.28 21.58 -7.67
N SER A 147 -12.39 21.05 -6.83
CA SER A 147 -11.78 19.74 -7.07
C SER A 147 -11.48 18.97 -5.78
N ILE A 148 -11.70 17.65 -5.84
CA ILE A 148 -11.22 16.66 -4.88
C ILE A 148 -9.94 16.05 -5.44
N LEU A 149 -8.82 16.26 -4.74
CA LEU A 149 -7.52 15.75 -5.16
C LEU A 149 -7.07 14.61 -4.26
N CYS A 150 -6.63 13.51 -4.86
CA CYS A 150 -5.94 12.43 -4.17
C CYS A 150 -4.57 12.89 -3.67
N PHE A 151 -3.99 12.21 -2.68
CA PHE A 151 -2.85 12.76 -1.93
C PHE A 151 -1.59 13.12 -2.75
N PRO A 152 -1.09 12.29 -3.70
CA PRO A 152 0.01 12.70 -4.57
C PRO A 152 -0.36 13.91 -5.44
N GLN A 153 -1.59 13.92 -5.97
CA GLN A 153 -2.10 14.99 -6.83
C GLN A 153 -2.32 16.30 -6.07
N TYR A 154 -2.66 16.24 -4.79
CA TYR A 154 -2.70 17.40 -3.91
C TYR A 154 -1.33 18.10 -3.87
N TRP A 155 -0.24 17.35 -3.70
CA TRP A 155 1.10 17.93 -3.71
C TRP A 155 1.52 18.43 -5.09
N VAL A 156 1.19 17.69 -6.16
CA VAL A 156 1.38 18.16 -7.55
C VAL A 156 0.67 19.50 -7.77
N TRP A 157 -0.56 19.64 -7.28
CA TRP A 157 -1.32 20.88 -7.32
C TRP A 157 -0.68 21.98 -6.46
N ARG A 158 -0.13 21.69 -5.28
CA ARG A 158 0.60 22.68 -4.47
C ARG A 158 1.77 23.31 -5.24
N PHE A 159 2.49 22.50 -6.02
CA PHE A 159 3.62 22.97 -6.84
C PHE A 159 3.19 23.66 -8.15
N THR A 160 2.19 23.10 -8.85
CA THR A 160 1.85 23.54 -10.22
C THR A 160 0.61 24.43 -10.31
N GLY A 161 -0.27 24.39 -9.31
CA GLY A 161 -1.62 24.93 -9.36
C GLY A 161 -2.59 24.15 -10.25
N ARG A 162 -2.17 23.04 -10.87
CA ARG A 162 -3.00 22.27 -11.79
C ARG A 162 -3.71 21.11 -11.06
N PRO A 163 -5.05 21.09 -10.97
CA PRO A 163 -5.78 19.96 -10.41
C PRO A 163 -5.81 18.81 -11.42
N LEU A 164 -5.43 17.62 -10.99
CA LEU A 164 -5.43 16.39 -11.79
C LEU A 164 -5.77 15.19 -10.90
N ALA A 165 -6.13 14.09 -11.55
CA ALA A 165 -6.32 12.79 -10.94
C ALA A 165 -5.37 11.75 -11.56
N GLU A 166 -5.27 10.58 -10.94
CA GLU A 166 -4.47 9.45 -11.42
C GLU A 166 -5.17 8.13 -11.06
N TRP A 167 -5.16 7.15 -11.98
CA TRP A 167 -5.95 5.93 -11.87
C TRP A 167 -5.61 5.10 -10.64
N SER A 168 -4.32 4.91 -10.38
CA SER A 168 -3.84 4.00 -9.36
C SER A 168 -4.26 4.43 -7.96
N TYR A 169 -4.34 5.75 -7.72
CA TYR A 169 -4.85 6.28 -6.46
C TYR A 169 -6.38 6.26 -6.41
N LEU A 170 -7.09 6.69 -7.46
CA LEU A 170 -8.56 6.64 -7.49
C LEU A 170 -9.08 5.22 -7.20
N GLY A 171 -8.39 4.22 -7.74
CA GLY A 171 -8.72 2.80 -7.56
C GLY A 171 -8.08 2.12 -6.35
N ALA A 172 -7.37 2.81 -5.47
CA ALA A 172 -6.77 2.22 -4.27
C ALA A 172 -7.83 2.05 -3.16
N HIS A 173 -8.69 1.03 -3.28
CA HIS A 173 -9.74 0.66 -2.30
C HIS A 173 -10.56 1.85 -1.74
N ASN A 174 -10.85 2.82 -2.60
CA ASN A 174 -11.54 4.05 -2.23
C ASN A 174 -13.06 3.99 -2.43
N GLN A 175 -13.59 2.90 -2.99
CA GLN A 175 -14.98 2.74 -3.41
C GLN A 175 -15.48 3.81 -4.40
N LEU A 176 -14.59 4.67 -4.91
CA LEU A 176 -14.87 5.70 -5.92
C LEU A 176 -14.76 5.17 -7.35
N TRP A 177 -14.13 4.01 -7.56
CA TRP A 177 -13.83 3.47 -8.88
C TRP A 177 -14.45 2.09 -9.08
N ALA A 178 -14.88 1.79 -10.30
CA ALA A 178 -15.36 0.48 -10.73
C ALA A 178 -14.34 -0.13 -11.71
N PRO A 179 -13.43 -1.02 -11.25
CA PRO A 179 -12.30 -1.50 -12.04
C PRO A 179 -12.67 -2.10 -13.40
N LEU A 180 -13.77 -2.86 -13.48
CA LEU A 180 -14.25 -3.46 -14.73
C LEU A 180 -14.82 -2.44 -15.72
N LYS A 181 -15.49 -1.40 -15.21
CA LYS A 181 -16.02 -0.32 -16.05
C LYS A 181 -14.92 0.63 -16.52
N ARG A 182 -13.78 0.65 -15.81
CA ARG A 182 -12.69 1.62 -15.98
C ARG A 182 -13.21 3.06 -15.91
N ASP A 183 -14.14 3.29 -14.99
CA ASP A 183 -14.76 4.58 -14.70
C ASP A 183 -15.12 4.66 -13.21
N PHE A 184 -15.58 5.82 -12.76
CA PHE A 184 -16.09 5.99 -11.41
C PHE A 184 -17.21 5.00 -11.06
N SER A 185 -17.28 4.63 -9.79
CA SER A 185 -18.32 3.75 -9.26
C SER A 185 -19.68 4.45 -9.23
N SER A 186 -20.75 3.66 -9.12
CA SER A 186 -22.10 4.18 -8.98
C SER A 186 -22.30 5.12 -7.78
N LEU A 187 -21.44 5.04 -6.75
CA LEU A 187 -21.47 5.95 -5.60
C LEU A 187 -21.17 7.40 -6.01
N VAL A 188 -20.16 7.61 -6.85
CA VAL A 188 -19.75 8.95 -7.28
C VAL A 188 -20.87 9.67 -8.03
N ASP A 189 -21.63 8.91 -8.83
CA ASP A 189 -22.80 9.43 -9.54
C ASP A 189 -23.99 9.68 -8.60
N ARG A 190 -24.28 8.76 -7.66
CA ARG A 190 -25.32 8.95 -6.64
C ARG A 190 -25.09 10.19 -5.78
N MET A 191 -23.85 10.45 -5.40
CA MET A 191 -23.46 11.59 -4.58
C MET A 191 -23.23 12.87 -5.38
N GLY A 192 -23.30 12.81 -6.71
CA GLY A 192 -23.06 13.98 -7.57
C GLY A 192 -21.61 14.51 -7.54
N TRP A 193 -20.66 13.69 -7.09
CA TRP A 193 -19.25 14.05 -6.92
C TRP A 193 -18.46 14.04 -8.23
N ARG A 194 -18.97 13.43 -9.31
CA ARG A 194 -18.22 13.27 -10.58
C ARG A 194 -17.59 14.56 -11.08
N LYS A 195 -18.32 15.68 -10.99
CA LYS A 195 -17.84 17.01 -11.41
C LYS A 195 -16.70 17.57 -10.55
N LEU A 196 -16.50 17.04 -9.35
CA LEU A 196 -15.45 17.45 -8.42
C LEU A 196 -14.15 16.68 -8.67
N PHE A 197 -14.15 15.60 -9.44
CA PHE A 197 -12.91 14.94 -9.81
C PHE A 197 -12.35 15.54 -11.11
N PRO A 198 -11.10 16.02 -11.11
CA PRO A 198 -10.49 16.62 -12.28
C PRO A 198 -10.13 15.56 -13.34
N GLU A 199 -9.60 16.02 -14.48
CA GLU A 199 -9.06 15.17 -15.54
C GLU A 199 -8.03 14.17 -14.98
N ILE A 200 -8.15 12.90 -15.39
CA ILE A 200 -7.20 11.85 -15.06
C ILE A 200 -6.03 11.90 -16.04
N ALA A 201 -4.81 12.05 -15.52
CA ALA A 201 -3.58 12.01 -16.30
C ALA A 201 -2.72 10.80 -15.90
N PRO A 202 -1.90 10.23 -16.81
CA PRO A 202 -1.03 9.10 -16.47
C PRO A 202 0.00 9.44 -15.39
N ALA A 203 0.25 8.52 -14.47
CA ALA A 203 1.37 8.61 -13.53
C ALA A 203 2.70 8.80 -14.28
N GLY A 204 3.57 9.66 -13.77
CA GLY A 204 4.87 9.96 -14.38
C GLY A 204 4.82 10.91 -15.58
N SER A 205 3.65 11.28 -16.13
CA SER A 205 3.58 12.31 -17.18
C SER A 205 3.98 13.69 -16.64
N VAL A 206 4.66 14.52 -17.44
CA VAL A 206 4.95 15.91 -17.05
C VAL A 206 3.68 16.73 -17.18
N VAL A 207 3.22 17.33 -16.07
CA VAL A 207 1.91 18.00 -15.98
C VAL A 207 1.98 19.50 -15.72
N GLY A 208 3.16 20.00 -15.38
CA GLY A 208 3.42 21.42 -15.16
C GLY A 208 4.88 21.68 -14.78
N THR A 209 5.14 22.87 -14.28
CA THR A 209 6.46 23.28 -13.77
C THR A 209 6.31 23.97 -12.43
N THR A 210 7.39 24.00 -11.65
CA THR A 210 7.50 24.81 -10.43
C THR A 210 8.82 25.57 -10.43
N GLU A 211 8.81 26.79 -9.91
CA GLU A 211 10.03 27.57 -9.65
C GLU A 211 10.52 27.29 -8.24
N ILE A 212 11.82 26.99 -8.10
CA ILE A 212 12.48 26.79 -6.82
C ILE A 212 13.52 27.89 -6.65
N THR A 213 13.39 28.66 -5.57
CA THR A 213 14.37 29.69 -5.19
C THR A 213 15.49 29.05 -4.38
N LEU A 214 16.73 29.27 -4.81
CA LEU A 214 17.94 28.75 -4.19
C LEU A 214 18.48 29.73 -3.13
N ALA A 215 19.40 29.25 -2.29
CA ALA A 215 20.00 30.05 -1.23
C ALA A 215 20.79 31.27 -1.74
N ASP A 216 21.27 31.24 -2.99
CA ASP A 216 21.95 32.35 -3.64
C ASP A 216 20.99 33.40 -4.23
N GLY A 217 19.67 33.21 -4.07
CA GLY A 217 18.63 34.08 -4.60
C GLY A 217 18.28 33.83 -6.07
N SER A 218 18.96 32.91 -6.75
CA SER A 218 18.59 32.48 -8.11
C SER A 218 17.39 31.54 -8.08
N SER A 219 16.69 31.41 -9.22
CA SER A 219 15.59 30.46 -9.37
C SER A 219 15.90 29.39 -10.41
N ARG A 220 15.30 28.22 -10.23
CA ARG A 220 15.36 27.09 -11.17
C ARG A 220 13.96 26.56 -11.41
N THR A 221 13.62 26.39 -12.69
CA THR A 221 12.40 25.72 -13.12
C THR A 221 12.59 24.22 -13.10
N LEU A 222 11.68 23.50 -12.44
CA LEU A 222 11.60 22.04 -12.46
C LEU A 222 10.35 21.58 -13.20
N ALA A 223 10.47 20.50 -13.97
CA ALA A 223 9.31 19.77 -14.47
C ALA A 223 8.62 19.02 -13.32
N VAL A 224 7.30 19.10 -13.22
CA VAL A 224 6.53 18.35 -12.22
C VAL A 224 5.78 17.22 -12.91
N HIS A 225 5.99 16.00 -12.42
CA HIS A 225 5.35 14.80 -12.91
C HIS A 225 4.06 14.50 -12.14
N ASN A 226 3.07 13.88 -12.79
CA ASN A 226 1.86 13.42 -12.09
C ASN A 226 2.23 12.29 -11.13
N GLY A 227 1.85 12.45 -9.87
CA GLY A 227 2.21 11.51 -8.80
C GLY A 227 1.48 10.17 -8.88
N VAL A 228 1.81 9.27 -7.97
CA VAL A 228 1.34 7.87 -7.97
C VAL A 228 1.07 7.36 -6.54
N HIS A 229 0.20 6.36 -6.40
CA HIS A 229 0.04 5.62 -5.15
C HIS A 229 1.27 4.74 -4.86
N ASP A 230 1.76 4.72 -3.62
CA ASP A 230 3.02 4.06 -3.23
C ASP A 230 3.11 2.57 -3.61
N SER A 231 2.06 1.80 -3.36
CA SER A 231 2.00 0.36 -3.63
C SER A 231 1.99 0.10 -5.13
N ASN A 232 1.38 1.00 -5.90
CA ASN A 232 1.38 0.94 -7.35
C ASN A 232 2.72 1.39 -7.95
N ALA A 233 3.45 2.28 -7.28
CA ALA A 233 4.82 2.61 -7.65
C ALA A 233 5.71 1.37 -7.51
N ALA A 234 5.63 0.66 -6.38
CA ALA A 234 6.36 -0.61 -6.18
C ALA A 234 5.98 -1.68 -7.22
N LEU A 235 4.69 -1.83 -7.55
CA LEU A 235 4.28 -2.74 -8.63
C LEU A 235 4.83 -2.31 -10.00
N ALA A 236 4.80 -1.01 -10.31
CA ALA A 236 5.32 -0.46 -11.55
C ALA A 236 6.82 -0.71 -11.71
N TYR A 237 7.57 -0.67 -10.60
CA TYR A 237 9.01 -0.99 -10.57
C TYR A 237 9.30 -2.32 -11.28
N TYR A 238 8.71 -3.41 -10.79
CA TYR A 238 8.95 -4.74 -11.35
C TYR A 238 8.46 -4.87 -12.80
N ARG A 239 7.32 -4.25 -13.16
CA ARG A 239 6.83 -4.30 -14.55
C ARG A 239 7.80 -3.63 -15.54
N MET A 240 8.58 -2.64 -15.12
CA MET A 240 9.45 -1.90 -16.03
C MET A 240 10.82 -2.53 -16.22
N THR A 241 11.25 -3.41 -15.30
CA THR A 241 12.50 -4.17 -15.44
C THR A 241 12.36 -5.32 -16.46
N GLY A 242 11.18 -5.48 -17.05
CA GLY A 242 10.85 -6.51 -18.03
C GLY A 242 10.10 -7.70 -17.44
N LEU A 243 9.88 -7.73 -16.12
CA LEU A 243 9.09 -8.78 -15.48
C LEU A 243 7.61 -8.65 -15.86
N SER A 244 7.00 -9.77 -16.18
CA SER A 244 5.58 -9.91 -16.48
C SER A 244 5.11 -11.28 -16.00
N GLY A 245 3.80 -11.45 -15.77
CA GLY A 245 3.25 -12.69 -15.21
C GLY A 245 3.89 -13.02 -13.85
N PHE A 246 3.72 -12.12 -12.89
CA PHE A 246 4.25 -12.30 -11.54
C PHE A 246 3.21 -11.94 -10.48
N THR A 247 3.41 -12.51 -9.30
CA THR A 247 2.75 -12.14 -8.06
C THR A 247 3.76 -11.42 -7.17
N LEU A 248 3.43 -10.20 -6.76
CA LEU A 248 4.23 -9.43 -5.81
C LEU A 248 3.72 -9.66 -4.40
N VAL A 249 4.60 -10.10 -3.50
CA VAL A 249 4.37 -10.16 -2.06
C VAL A 249 5.19 -9.04 -1.42
N SER A 250 4.56 -7.89 -1.20
CA SER A 250 5.16 -6.77 -0.47
C SER A 250 5.02 -7.01 1.03
N THR A 251 6.12 -6.98 1.79
CA THR A 251 6.19 -7.38 3.19
C THR A 251 6.61 -6.22 4.10
N GLY A 252 5.67 -5.32 4.41
CA GLY A 252 5.84 -4.25 5.39
C GLY A 252 5.09 -4.55 6.69
N THR A 253 4.59 -3.50 7.36
CA THR A 253 3.59 -3.65 8.43
C THR A 253 2.40 -4.48 7.94
N TRP A 254 1.98 -4.22 6.71
CA TRP A 254 1.09 -5.07 5.93
C TRP A 254 1.88 -5.98 5.01
N VAL A 255 1.43 -7.22 4.89
CA VAL A 255 1.71 -8.06 3.73
C VAL A 255 0.61 -7.80 2.71
N ILE A 256 1.00 -7.33 1.54
CA ILE A 256 0.11 -7.05 0.41
C ILE A 256 0.56 -7.96 -0.75
N ILE A 257 -0.34 -8.82 -1.19
CA ILE A 257 -0.11 -9.75 -2.30
C ILE A 257 -0.89 -9.25 -3.50
N ILE A 258 -0.21 -8.95 -4.60
CA ILE A 258 -0.82 -8.47 -5.85
C ILE A 258 -0.56 -9.49 -6.95
N ASN A 259 -1.62 -10.02 -7.54
CA ASN A 259 -1.52 -10.94 -8.69
C ASN A 259 -2.46 -10.45 -9.81
N LEU A 260 -1.87 -9.90 -10.87
CA LEU A 260 -2.64 -9.36 -12.00
C LEU A 260 -3.34 -10.44 -12.83
N ASP A 261 -2.88 -11.69 -12.73
CA ASP A 261 -3.48 -12.83 -13.43
C ASP A 261 -4.66 -13.43 -12.66
N CYS A 262 -4.94 -12.95 -11.44
CA CYS A 262 -6.06 -13.42 -10.64
C CYS A 262 -7.41 -12.96 -11.26
N PRO A 263 -8.33 -13.89 -11.56
CA PRO A 263 -9.68 -13.53 -11.99
C PRO A 263 -10.41 -12.73 -10.89
N LEU A 264 -11.06 -11.62 -11.25
CA LEU A 264 -11.75 -10.79 -10.26
C LEU A 264 -12.92 -11.52 -9.56
N ASP A 265 -13.55 -12.50 -10.21
CA ASP A 265 -14.59 -13.34 -9.62
C ASP A 265 -14.05 -14.35 -8.58
N ALA A 266 -12.72 -14.52 -8.50
CA ALA A 266 -12.08 -15.28 -7.43
C ALA A 266 -11.92 -14.48 -6.12
N LEU A 267 -12.13 -13.15 -6.15
CA LEU A 267 -11.97 -12.31 -4.97
C LEU A 267 -13.12 -12.51 -3.98
N ASP A 268 -12.77 -12.78 -2.73
CA ASP A 268 -13.69 -12.91 -1.59
C ASP A 268 -13.54 -11.71 -0.66
N GLY A 269 -14.50 -10.79 -0.70
CA GLY A 269 -14.51 -9.59 0.15
C GLY A 269 -14.54 -9.88 1.64
N GLU A 270 -14.97 -11.07 2.07
CA GLU A 270 -14.94 -11.48 3.47
C GLU A 270 -13.55 -11.98 3.93
N ARG A 271 -12.57 -12.04 3.03
CA ARG A 271 -11.20 -12.48 3.29
C ARG A 271 -10.17 -11.38 3.01
N ASP A 272 -10.60 -10.12 3.07
CA ASP A 272 -9.78 -8.93 2.81
C ASP A 272 -9.06 -9.00 1.43
N MET A 273 -9.78 -9.58 0.47
CA MET A 273 -9.41 -9.56 -0.95
C MET A 273 -10.09 -8.36 -1.61
N ILE A 274 -9.30 -7.62 -2.38
CA ILE A 274 -9.72 -6.38 -3.04
C ILE A 274 -9.21 -6.33 -4.48
N ALA A 275 -9.76 -5.46 -5.31
CA ALA A 275 -9.09 -5.07 -6.55
C ALA A 275 -8.73 -3.59 -6.50
N ASN A 276 -7.43 -3.32 -6.43
CA ASN A 276 -6.90 -1.99 -6.68
C ASN A 276 -6.91 -1.70 -8.19
N VAL A 277 -6.30 -0.60 -8.61
CA VAL A 277 -6.10 -0.27 -10.02
C VAL A 277 -4.63 0.05 -10.27
N THR A 278 -4.08 -0.42 -11.39
CA THR A 278 -2.71 -0.13 -11.81
C THR A 278 -2.58 1.29 -12.37
N VAL A 279 -1.35 1.77 -12.53
CA VAL A 279 -1.06 3.03 -13.23
C VAL A 279 -1.54 3.08 -14.69
N ASN A 280 -1.92 1.93 -15.27
CA ASN A 280 -2.50 1.84 -16.60
C ASN A 280 -4.04 1.78 -16.58
N GLY A 281 -4.68 1.90 -15.41
CA GLY A 281 -6.12 1.77 -15.26
C GLY A 281 -6.64 0.33 -15.37
N GLU A 282 -5.77 -0.68 -15.18
CA GLU A 282 -6.12 -2.10 -15.17
C GLU A 282 -6.48 -2.53 -13.74
N PRO A 283 -7.42 -3.47 -13.52
CA PRO A 283 -7.62 -4.04 -12.19
C PRO A 283 -6.33 -4.67 -11.64
N ALA A 284 -6.09 -4.49 -10.34
CA ALA A 284 -4.98 -5.05 -9.60
C ALA A 284 -5.53 -5.88 -8.43
N PRO A 285 -5.96 -7.13 -8.68
CA PRO A 285 -6.40 -8.05 -7.64
C PRO A 285 -5.33 -8.15 -6.55
N SER A 286 -5.76 -7.97 -5.30
CA SER A 286 -4.88 -7.93 -4.14
C SER A 286 -5.49 -8.66 -2.94
N LEU A 287 -4.65 -9.19 -2.07
CA LEU A 287 -5.03 -9.73 -0.76
C LEU A 287 -4.08 -9.14 0.28
N ARG A 288 -4.63 -8.70 1.42
CA ARG A 288 -3.85 -8.02 2.45
C ARG A 288 -4.05 -8.65 3.81
N PHE A 289 -3.01 -8.69 4.63
CA PHE A 289 -3.11 -8.94 6.07
C PHE A 289 -1.94 -8.25 6.79
N MET A 290 -2.05 -7.97 8.10
CA MET A 290 -1.01 -7.24 8.84
C MET A 290 0.22 -8.08 9.21
N GLY A 291 0.79 -8.85 8.27
CA GLY A 291 1.80 -9.88 8.57
C GLY A 291 3.04 -9.40 9.32
N GLY A 292 3.54 -8.18 9.06
CA GLY A 292 4.66 -7.62 9.83
C GLY A 292 4.28 -7.30 11.28
N ARG A 293 3.11 -6.69 11.50
CA ARG A 293 2.61 -6.40 12.86
C ARG A 293 2.28 -7.68 13.62
N GLU A 294 1.65 -8.65 12.95
CA GLU A 294 1.33 -9.95 13.57
C GLU A 294 2.61 -10.73 13.90
N TYR A 295 3.64 -10.67 13.04
CA TYR A 295 4.96 -11.21 13.36
C TYR A 295 5.55 -10.58 14.62
N ASP A 296 5.54 -9.26 14.74
CA ASP A 296 6.08 -8.54 15.91
C ASP A 296 5.34 -8.92 17.20
N LEU A 297 4.01 -9.01 17.13
CA LEU A 297 3.15 -9.41 18.26
C LEU A 297 3.40 -10.86 18.69
N ILE A 298 3.46 -11.79 17.72
CA ILE A 298 3.66 -13.21 18.01
C ILE A 298 5.08 -13.42 18.52
N SER A 299 6.09 -12.88 17.84
CA SER A 299 7.51 -13.05 18.19
C SER A 299 7.90 -12.35 19.50
N ASN A 300 7.06 -11.42 19.98
CA ASN A 300 7.30 -10.60 21.18
C ASN A 300 8.58 -9.75 21.06
N GLY A 301 8.75 -9.08 19.92
CA GLY A 301 9.87 -8.18 19.66
C GLY A 301 11.21 -8.87 19.42
N TRP A 302 11.20 -10.10 18.90
CA TRP A 302 12.44 -10.83 18.60
C TRP A 302 13.19 -10.19 17.41
N ASP A 303 14.45 -9.82 17.63
CA ASP A 303 15.29 -9.09 16.68
C ASP A 303 16.56 -9.87 16.25
N ARG A 304 16.65 -11.15 16.61
CA ARG A 304 17.80 -12.02 16.30
C ARG A 304 17.50 -12.99 15.14
N PRO A 305 18.51 -13.61 14.52
CA PRO A 305 18.27 -14.69 13.57
C PRO A 305 17.45 -15.84 14.17
N ILE A 306 16.62 -16.48 13.35
CA ILE A 306 15.86 -17.69 13.72
C ILE A 306 16.53 -18.88 13.04
N GLY A 307 16.99 -19.85 13.83
CA GLY A 307 17.58 -21.09 13.34
C GLY A 307 16.53 -22.06 12.82
N ARG A 308 16.91 -22.84 11.80
CA ARG A 308 16.12 -23.96 11.27
C ARG A 308 15.69 -24.93 12.38
N ASP A 309 16.60 -25.27 13.30
CA ASP A 309 16.31 -26.22 14.37
C ASP A 309 15.16 -25.74 15.29
N ALA A 310 14.98 -24.42 15.46
CA ALA A 310 13.87 -23.88 16.24
C ALA A 310 12.52 -24.11 15.54
N VAL A 311 12.47 -23.90 14.22
CA VAL A 311 11.30 -24.21 13.39
C VAL A 311 10.99 -25.70 13.45
N GLU A 312 12.00 -26.57 13.29
CA GLU A 312 11.81 -28.02 13.33
C GLU A 312 11.32 -28.51 14.70
N ARG A 313 11.82 -27.94 15.81
CA ARG A 313 11.31 -28.24 17.17
C ARG A 313 9.86 -27.82 17.36
N VAL A 314 9.49 -26.62 16.92
CA VAL A 314 8.11 -26.11 16.96
C VAL A 314 7.16 -27.02 16.18
N MET A 315 7.56 -27.41 14.97
CA MET A 315 6.79 -28.32 14.13
C MET A 315 6.64 -29.71 14.76
N ALA A 316 7.72 -30.29 15.28
CA ALA A 316 7.71 -31.61 15.92
C ALA A 316 6.80 -31.65 17.16
N ARG A 317 6.74 -30.53 17.90
CA ARG A 317 5.85 -30.38 19.06
C ARG A 317 4.39 -30.09 18.67
N GLY A 318 4.10 -29.81 17.40
CA GLY A 318 2.76 -29.50 16.91
C GLY A 318 2.22 -28.17 17.45
N ILE A 319 3.10 -27.16 17.54
CA ILE A 319 2.73 -25.83 18.02
C ILE A 319 2.36 -24.93 16.84
N PHE A 320 1.24 -24.23 16.94
CA PHE A 320 0.72 -23.36 15.89
C PHE A 320 0.33 -22.00 16.47
N ALA A 321 0.63 -20.92 15.77
CA ALA A 321 -0.10 -19.67 15.96
C ALA A 321 -1.28 -19.67 14.99
N MET A 322 -2.49 -19.51 15.52
CA MET A 322 -3.72 -19.43 14.74
C MET A 322 -4.09 -17.96 14.52
N PRO A 323 -4.68 -17.59 13.37
CA PRO A 323 -5.14 -16.23 13.13
C PRO A 323 -6.41 -15.91 13.93
N SER A 324 -6.77 -14.63 14.10
CA SER A 324 -6.07 -13.42 13.63
C SER A 324 -5.57 -12.53 14.78
N TRP A 325 -4.38 -11.95 14.64
CA TRP A 325 -3.71 -11.17 15.70
C TRP A 325 -3.88 -9.66 15.50
N SER A 326 -4.39 -9.22 14.34
CA SER A 326 -4.70 -7.82 14.05
C SER A 326 -5.88 -7.69 13.10
N ALA A 327 -6.29 -6.46 12.76
CA ALA A 327 -7.39 -6.26 11.82
C ALA A 327 -6.98 -6.62 10.37
N GLY A 328 -7.95 -7.10 9.59
CA GLY A 328 -7.78 -7.49 8.19
C GLY A 328 -7.38 -8.96 7.98
N GLY A 329 -7.05 -9.32 6.76
CA GLY A 329 -6.62 -10.67 6.39
C GLY A 329 -7.73 -11.68 6.09
N PRO A 330 -7.35 -12.93 5.73
CA PRO A 330 -8.30 -13.97 5.33
C PRO A 330 -9.20 -14.54 6.44
N PHE A 331 -9.02 -14.12 7.69
CA PHE A 331 -9.71 -14.66 8.87
C PHE A 331 -10.16 -13.56 9.87
N PRO A 332 -10.88 -12.51 9.42
CA PRO A 332 -11.23 -11.36 10.26
C PRO A 332 -12.17 -11.70 11.44
N GLU A 333 -12.86 -12.84 11.40
CA GLU A 333 -13.82 -13.30 12.40
C GLU A 333 -13.19 -14.09 13.57
N THR A 334 -11.89 -14.35 13.49
CA THR A 334 -11.18 -15.20 14.46
C THR A 334 -10.28 -14.38 15.39
N THR A 335 -9.90 -14.94 16.53
CA THR A 335 -8.95 -14.32 17.47
C THR A 335 -7.69 -15.17 17.58
N GLY A 336 -6.55 -14.50 17.50
CA GLY A 336 -5.23 -15.10 17.44
C GLY A 336 -4.82 -15.75 18.76
N GLU A 337 -4.20 -16.92 18.65
CA GLU A 337 -3.81 -17.75 19.79
C GLU A 337 -2.65 -18.68 19.41
N ILE A 338 -1.72 -18.92 20.33
CA ILE A 338 -0.75 -20.01 20.20
C ILE A 338 -1.33 -21.27 20.85
N VAL A 339 -1.40 -22.37 20.08
CA VAL A 339 -1.89 -23.67 20.54
C VAL A 339 -0.85 -24.77 20.38
N GLY A 340 -1.03 -25.87 21.11
CA GLY A 340 -0.12 -27.03 21.08
C GLY A 340 1.01 -27.00 22.11
N GLY A 341 1.16 -25.90 22.86
CA GLY A 341 2.11 -25.78 23.96
C GLY A 341 2.63 -24.35 24.16
N SER A 342 3.38 -24.13 25.24
CA SER A 342 4.06 -22.85 25.48
C SER A 342 5.36 -22.74 24.68
N VAL A 343 5.67 -21.50 24.26
CA VAL A 343 6.89 -21.13 23.56
C VAL A 343 7.44 -19.82 24.11
N GLU A 344 8.77 -19.73 24.16
CA GLU A 344 9.50 -18.54 24.59
C GLU A 344 10.73 -18.35 23.71
N GLY A 345 11.30 -17.14 23.74
CA GLY A 345 12.51 -16.81 23.00
C GLY A 345 12.45 -17.19 21.52
N GLU A 346 13.45 -17.94 21.05
CA GLU A 346 13.60 -18.29 19.63
C GLU A 346 12.46 -19.17 19.13
N GLU A 347 11.92 -20.08 19.96
CA GLU A 347 10.78 -20.91 19.55
C GLU A 347 9.53 -20.07 19.27
N ARG A 348 9.33 -19.01 20.05
CA ARG A 348 8.23 -18.07 19.84
C ARG A 348 8.38 -17.28 18.54
N ALA A 349 9.61 -16.87 18.22
CA ALA A 349 9.93 -16.25 16.93
C ALA A 349 9.78 -17.24 15.76
N ALA A 350 10.15 -18.51 15.94
CA ALA A 350 9.94 -19.56 14.95
C ALA A 350 8.45 -19.83 14.69
N VAL A 351 7.59 -19.81 15.72
CA VAL A 351 6.13 -19.85 15.57
C VAL A 351 5.62 -18.65 14.76
N ALA A 352 6.15 -17.44 15.00
CA ALA A 352 5.78 -16.25 14.24
C ALA A 352 6.19 -16.36 12.75
N ALA A 353 7.41 -16.84 12.47
CA ALA A 353 7.89 -17.03 11.10
C ALA A 353 7.07 -18.09 10.34
N LEU A 354 6.75 -19.22 11.01
CA LEU A 354 5.85 -20.24 10.47
C LEU A 354 4.47 -19.66 10.18
N TYR A 355 3.89 -18.93 11.13
CA TYR A 355 2.57 -18.30 10.96
C TYR A 355 2.51 -17.40 9.73
N VAL A 356 3.47 -16.50 9.55
CA VAL A 356 3.48 -15.60 8.39
C VAL A 356 3.71 -16.37 7.11
N ALA A 357 4.55 -17.42 7.11
CA ALA A 357 4.70 -18.30 5.96
C ALA A 357 3.38 -19.02 5.61
N MET A 358 2.64 -19.54 6.59
CA MET A 358 1.36 -20.21 6.36
C MET A 358 0.27 -19.25 5.87
N MET A 359 0.18 -18.06 6.46
CA MET A 359 -0.76 -17.01 6.05
C MET A 359 -0.46 -16.54 4.62
N THR A 360 0.81 -16.28 4.30
CA THR A 360 1.25 -15.88 2.95
C THR A 360 0.95 -16.99 1.95
N ASP A 361 1.29 -18.23 2.27
CA ASP A 361 1.05 -19.38 1.42
C ASP A 361 -0.46 -19.64 1.20
N LEU A 362 -1.31 -19.55 2.22
CA LEU A 362 -2.76 -19.61 2.00
C LEU A 362 -3.24 -18.48 1.08
N SER A 363 -2.76 -17.26 1.32
CA SER A 363 -3.18 -16.07 0.60
C SER A 363 -2.81 -16.15 -0.89
N LEU A 364 -1.64 -16.72 -1.21
CA LEU A 364 -1.22 -16.99 -2.58
C LEU A 364 -2.17 -17.96 -3.31
N ASP A 365 -2.72 -18.97 -2.61
CA ASP A 365 -3.73 -19.85 -3.21
C ASP A 365 -5.08 -19.15 -3.42
N LEU A 366 -5.51 -18.34 -2.45
CA LEU A 366 -6.75 -17.57 -2.55
C LEU A 366 -6.71 -16.62 -3.75
N ILE A 367 -5.58 -15.96 -3.98
CA ILE A 367 -5.37 -15.05 -5.12
C ILE A 367 -4.90 -15.75 -6.39
N ARG A 368 -4.99 -17.08 -6.45
CA ARG A 368 -4.67 -17.89 -7.65
C ARG A 368 -3.27 -17.63 -8.21
N SER A 369 -2.28 -17.47 -7.34
CA SER A 369 -0.89 -17.29 -7.74
C SER A 369 -0.27 -18.62 -8.16
N ASP A 370 0.12 -18.73 -9.42
CA ASP A 370 0.87 -19.85 -10.00
C ASP A 370 2.06 -19.41 -10.88
N ASN A 371 2.33 -18.10 -10.90
CA ASN A 371 3.32 -17.43 -11.74
C ASN A 371 4.60 -17.08 -10.95
N LEU A 372 5.49 -16.24 -11.49
CA LEU A 372 6.73 -15.84 -10.78
C LEU A 372 6.38 -15.17 -9.44
N LEU A 373 6.98 -15.62 -8.34
CA LEU A 373 6.75 -15.03 -7.03
C LEU A 373 7.89 -14.08 -6.66
N ILE A 374 7.58 -12.79 -6.53
CA ILE A 374 8.52 -11.75 -6.10
C ILE A 374 8.23 -11.39 -4.65
N ILE A 375 9.19 -11.58 -3.76
CA ILE A 375 9.08 -11.19 -2.34
C ILE A 375 9.89 -9.91 -2.11
N ASP A 376 9.23 -8.85 -1.66
CA ASP A 376 9.80 -7.54 -1.41
C ASP A 376 9.51 -7.10 0.04
N GLY A 377 10.34 -6.26 0.64
CA GLY A 377 10.11 -5.66 1.96
C GLY A 377 10.89 -6.28 3.12
N GLY A 378 10.48 -5.95 4.35
CA GLY A 378 11.17 -6.27 5.59
C GLY A 378 11.25 -7.77 5.88
N LEU A 379 10.18 -8.54 5.64
CA LEU A 379 10.19 -9.99 5.88
C LEU A 379 11.02 -10.74 4.84
N ALA A 380 11.24 -10.16 3.65
CA ALA A 380 12.13 -10.73 2.63
C ALA A 380 13.59 -10.86 3.11
N LYS A 381 13.98 -10.10 4.15
CA LYS A 381 15.30 -10.17 4.81
C LYS A 381 15.45 -11.37 5.74
N ILE A 382 14.36 -12.05 6.09
CA ILE A 382 14.40 -13.30 6.84
C ILE A 382 14.58 -14.44 5.83
N ASP A 383 15.83 -14.85 5.63
CA ASP A 383 16.19 -15.92 4.67
C ASP A 383 15.34 -17.19 4.86
N LEU A 384 15.08 -17.55 6.13
CA LEU A 384 14.28 -18.74 6.46
C LEU A 384 12.82 -18.61 6.00
N PHE A 385 12.23 -17.41 6.08
CA PHE A 385 10.85 -17.17 5.63
C PHE A 385 10.73 -17.35 4.12
N THR A 386 11.63 -16.72 3.35
CA THR A 386 11.60 -16.83 1.88
C THR A 386 11.90 -18.26 1.42
N ALA A 387 12.84 -18.95 2.08
CA ALA A 387 13.17 -20.35 1.78
C ALA A 387 12.02 -21.31 2.11
N MET A 388 11.31 -21.12 3.23
CA MET A 388 10.11 -21.90 3.57
C MET A 388 9.00 -21.68 2.55
N LEU A 389 8.77 -20.44 2.14
CA LEU A 389 7.75 -20.14 1.12
C LEU A 389 8.10 -20.78 -0.23
N ALA A 390 9.37 -20.73 -0.64
CA ALA A 390 9.85 -21.43 -1.84
C ALA A 390 9.71 -22.96 -1.74
N GLN A 391 9.89 -23.56 -0.56
CA GLN A 391 9.61 -24.99 -0.36
C GLN A 391 8.11 -25.31 -0.51
N LEU A 392 7.22 -24.45 0.02
CA LEU A 392 5.77 -24.62 -0.10
C LEU A 392 5.23 -24.39 -1.52
N ARG A 393 6.03 -23.76 -2.40
CA ARG A 393 5.69 -23.38 -3.77
C ARG A 393 6.59 -24.05 -4.82
N PRO A 394 6.65 -25.40 -4.87
CA PRO A 394 7.63 -26.12 -5.71
C PRO A 394 7.43 -25.93 -7.22
N SER A 395 6.25 -25.47 -7.66
CA SER A 395 5.95 -25.19 -9.06
C SER A 395 6.22 -23.74 -9.48
N GLN A 396 6.52 -22.83 -8.54
CA GLN A 396 6.77 -21.42 -8.83
C GLN A 396 8.25 -21.10 -8.64
N ALA A 397 8.80 -20.29 -9.53
CA ALA A 397 10.07 -19.64 -9.26
C ALA A 397 9.86 -18.57 -8.17
N VAL A 398 10.69 -18.58 -7.14
CA VAL A 398 10.66 -17.57 -6.08
C VAL A 398 11.92 -16.73 -6.17
N VAL A 399 11.73 -15.41 -6.26
CA VAL A 399 12.79 -14.42 -6.22
C VAL A 399 12.51 -13.43 -5.10
N ARG A 400 13.56 -12.80 -4.60
CA ARG A 400 13.46 -11.74 -3.60
C ARG A 400 14.12 -10.48 -4.10
N SER A 401 13.57 -9.34 -3.73
CA SER A 401 14.18 -8.04 -4.01
C SER A 401 15.36 -7.78 -3.07
N THR A 402 16.44 -7.22 -3.61
CA THR A 402 17.51 -6.57 -2.81
C THR A 402 17.23 -5.10 -2.57
N MET A 403 16.24 -4.52 -3.27
CA MET A 403 15.91 -3.11 -3.17
C MET A 403 15.20 -2.81 -1.85
N SER A 404 15.60 -1.73 -1.19
CA SER A 404 14.98 -1.31 0.08
C SER A 404 13.91 -0.22 -0.06
N GLU A 405 13.78 0.39 -1.24
CA GLU A 405 12.97 1.60 -1.48
C GLU A 405 12.11 1.48 -2.75
N GLY A 406 11.28 0.42 -2.82
CA GLY A 406 10.49 0.06 -4.00
C GLY A 406 9.52 1.15 -4.49
N SER A 407 8.86 1.85 -3.57
CA SER A 407 7.89 2.92 -3.92
C SER A 407 8.58 4.11 -4.60
N ALA A 408 9.62 4.67 -4.00
CA ALA A 408 10.36 5.79 -4.56
C ALA A 408 11.05 5.43 -5.89
N THR A 409 11.65 4.25 -5.98
CA THR A 409 12.29 3.76 -7.20
C THR A 409 11.27 3.59 -8.32
N GLY A 410 10.12 2.98 -8.03
CA GLY A 410 9.04 2.82 -9.00
C GLY A 410 8.46 4.14 -9.48
N ALA A 411 8.31 5.13 -8.59
CA ALA A 411 7.88 6.47 -8.96
C ALA A 411 8.91 7.18 -9.85
N ALA A 412 10.21 7.10 -9.51
CA ALA A 412 11.29 7.62 -10.33
C ALA A 412 11.25 7.04 -11.74
N ALA A 413 11.04 5.74 -11.81
CA ALA A 413 11.07 5.01 -13.05
C ALA A 413 9.84 5.26 -13.93
N LEU A 414 8.67 5.53 -13.36
CA LEU A 414 7.51 6.04 -14.10
C LEU A 414 7.82 7.41 -14.74
N ALA A 415 8.43 8.32 -13.99
CA ALA A 415 8.81 9.64 -14.48
C ALA A 415 9.87 9.55 -15.60
N PHE A 416 10.90 8.72 -15.42
CA PHE A 416 11.92 8.48 -16.45
C PHE A 416 11.35 7.79 -17.69
N LYS A 417 10.46 6.81 -17.53
CA LYS A 417 9.77 6.15 -18.66
C LYS A 417 8.97 7.14 -19.49
N ALA A 418 8.26 8.08 -18.87
CA ALA A 418 7.54 9.14 -19.58
C ALA A 418 8.47 10.05 -20.41
N GLN A 419 9.76 10.09 -20.07
CA GLN A 419 10.81 10.81 -20.80
C GLN A 419 11.61 9.91 -21.77
N GLY A 420 11.20 8.65 -21.95
CA GLY A 420 11.86 7.70 -22.84
C GLY A 420 13.11 7.01 -22.25
N LEU A 421 13.31 7.10 -20.93
CA LEU A 421 14.42 6.44 -20.22
C LEU A 421 13.95 5.17 -19.50
N SER A 422 14.85 4.22 -19.29
CA SER A 422 14.59 3.00 -18.50
C SER A 422 15.86 2.59 -17.75
N PRO A 423 16.26 3.38 -16.73
CA PRO A 423 17.58 3.22 -16.14
C PRO A 423 17.70 2.09 -15.12
N PHE A 424 16.56 1.60 -14.60
CA PHE A 424 16.56 0.57 -13.57
C PHE A 424 16.57 -0.84 -14.18
N ALA A 425 17.38 -1.71 -13.60
CA ALA A 425 17.44 -3.12 -13.95
C ALA A 425 16.71 -3.97 -12.89
N ASP A 426 16.43 -5.23 -13.26
CA ASP A 426 15.97 -6.24 -12.31
C ASP A 426 17.11 -6.61 -11.36
N GLU A 427 16.94 -6.31 -10.07
CA GLU A 427 17.89 -6.68 -9.01
C GLU A 427 17.39 -7.85 -8.15
N THR A 428 16.37 -8.58 -8.62
CA THR A 428 15.87 -9.72 -7.87
C THR A 428 16.88 -10.88 -7.84
N LEU A 429 16.93 -11.57 -6.70
CA LEU A 429 17.79 -12.74 -6.49
C LEU A 429 16.93 -14.00 -6.36
N PRO A 430 17.32 -15.12 -6.99
CA PRO A 430 16.63 -16.39 -6.80
C PRO A 430 16.70 -16.84 -5.35
N VAL A 431 15.60 -17.41 -4.86
CA VAL A 431 15.51 -17.97 -3.52
C VAL A 431 15.63 -19.49 -3.61
N THR A 432 16.60 -20.06 -2.90
CA THR A 432 16.72 -21.51 -2.75
C THR A 432 15.70 -22.00 -1.74
N ALA A 433 14.87 -22.96 -2.13
CA ALA A 433 13.91 -23.60 -1.24
C ALA A 433 14.59 -24.23 -0.02
N SER A 434 13.92 -24.16 1.14
CA SER A 434 14.34 -24.93 2.30
C SER A 434 14.10 -26.43 2.09
N THR A 435 14.59 -27.21 3.04
CA THR A 435 14.49 -28.68 3.06
C THR A 435 14.00 -29.14 4.43
N ILE A 436 13.03 -28.42 4.99
CA ILE A 436 12.50 -28.68 6.33
C ILE A 436 11.51 -29.83 6.23
N ALA A 437 11.84 -30.97 6.83
CA ALA A 437 11.01 -32.15 6.74
C ALA A 437 9.64 -31.92 7.40
N GLY A 438 8.56 -32.22 6.67
CA GLY A 438 7.18 -32.14 7.19
C GLY A 438 6.56 -30.74 7.18
N LEU A 439 7.19 -29.76 6.52
CA LEU A 439 6.65 -28.39 6.42
C LEU A 439 5.29 -28.36 5.71
N GLU A 440 5.12 -29.18 4.68
CA GLU A 440 3.86 -29.34 3.93
C GLU A 440 2.77 -29.94 4.82
N THR A 441 3.10 -30.96 5.62
CA THR A 441 2.19 -31.55 6.60
C THR A 441 1.80 -30.53 7.69
N TYR A 442 2.75 -29.70 8.13
CA TYR A 442 2.48 -28.62 9.08
C TYR A 442 1.52 -27.59 8.48
N ARG A 443 1.76 -27.15 7.23
CA ARG A 443 0.87 -26.26 6.47
C ARG A 443 -0.54 -26.83 6.40
N ASP A 444 -0.70 -28.08 5.98
CA ASP A 444 -2.02 -28.68 5.78
C ASP A 444 -2.81 -28.75 7.09
N ARG A 445 -2.14 -29.08 8.21
CA ARG A 445 -2.74 -29.05 9.55
C ARG A 445 -3.13 -27.64 9.98
N TRP A 446 -2.23 -26.67 9.79
CA TRP A 446 -2.51 -25.27 10.12
C TRP A 446 -3.73 -24.75 9.35
N ARG A 447 -3.82 -25.02 8.05
CA ARG A 447 -4.95 -24.61 7.19
C ARG A 447 -6.26 -25.25 7.64
N ALA A 448 -6.26 -26.54 7.93
CA ALA A 448 -7.45 -27.24 8.42
C ALA A 448 -7.94 -26.65 9.76
N MET A 449 -7.02 -26.33 10.67
CA MET A 449 -7.36 -25.69 11.94
C MET A 449 -7.87 -24.27 11.76
N ALA A 450 -7.25 -23.47 10.88
CA ALA A 450 -7.64 -22.08 10.63
C ALA A 450 -9.04 -22.02 9.99
N GLU A 451 -9.30 -22.85 8.98
CA GLU A 451 -10.62 -22.91 8.34
C GLU A 451 -11.69 -23.49 9.28
N GLY A 452 -11.35 -24.49 10.10
CA GLY A 452 -12.26 -25.01 11.14
C GLY A 452 -12.65 -23.94 12.16
N ARG A 453 -11.69 -23.09 12.60
CA ARG A 453 -11.96 -21.94 13.48
C ARG A 453 -12.85 -20.91 12.80
N ARG A 454 -12.57 -20.59 11.53
CA ARG A 454 -13.39 -19.67 10.72
C ARG A 454 -14.84 -20.14 10.63
N GLN A 455 -15.04 -21.41 10.30
CA GLN A 455 -16.37 -22.02 10.23
C GLN A 455 -17.10 -21.96 11.57
N ALA A 456 -16.42 -22.34 12.67
CA ALA A 456 -17.00 -22.29 14.01
C ALA A 456 -17.38 -20.88 14.46
N ALA A 457 -16.57 -19.87 14.13
CA ALA A 457 -16.84 -18.46 14.45
C ALA A 457 -18.08 -17.91 13.72
N ARG A 458 -18.41 -18.47 12.55
CA ARG A 458 -19.56 -18.09 11.72
C ARG A 458 -20.83 -18.86 12.03
N MET A 459 -20.75 -19.98 12.74
CA MET A 459 -21.95 -20.69 13.15
C MET A 459 -22.76 -19.76 14.06
N PRO A 460 -24.09 -19.62 13.84
CA PRO A 460 -24.92 -18.90 14.78
C PRO A 460 -24.69 -19.52 16.16
N ARG A 461 -24.34 -18.69 17.15
CA ARG A 461 -24.39 -19.14 18.54
C ARG A 461 -25.85 -19.49 18.79
N GLU A 462 -26.22 -20.77 18.71
CA GLU A 462 -27.52 -21.22 19.19
C GLU A 462 -27.72 -20.61 20.57
N ALA A 463 -28.85 -19.92 20.73
CA ALA A 463 -29.20 -19.19 21.93
C ALA A 463 -28.88 -20.05 23.16
N ALA A 464 -27.81 -19.68 23.87
CA ALA A 464 -27.50 -20.22 25.17
C ALA A 464 -28.67 -19.81 26.09
N ARG A 465 -29.61 -20.74 26.23
CA ARG A 465 -30.64 -20.75 27.26
C ARG A 465 -30.03 -21.11 28.61
#